data_AF-A0A3C1ZBT1-F1
#
_entry.id   AF-A0A3C1ZBT1-F1
#
_cell.length_a   1.000
_cell.length_b   1.000
_cell.length_c   1.000
_cell.angle_alpha   90.00
_cell.angle_beta   90.00
_cell.angle_gamma   90.00
#
_symmetry.space_group_name_H-M   'P 1'
#
loop_
_entity.id
_entity.type
_entity.pdbx_description
1 polymer ?
#
loop_
_entity_poly.entity_id
_entity_poly.type
_entity_poly.pdbx_seq_one_letter_code
_entity_poly.pdbx_strand_id
1 'polypeptide(L)'
;MSITGNIIGQFAPIGLDEMSGIKLMNRIDTKFVTTVPLVVRLLKMAQADYRMQEIDGLRNMTYRTVYFDTPELDMFIAHHNGHAGRQKVRIRTYVDSHMDFLEVKTKNNHGRTRKKRIAVTDDNLSEPGKTAFLNQHLRYDPGTLAPRLQNRFNRITLVNS
;
A
#
# COMPACT_ATOMS: atom_id res chain seq x y z
N MET A 1 -19.44 -0.07 -19.67
CA MET A 1 -18.26 -0.68 -18.99
C MET A 1 -16.99 -0.08 -19.58
N SER A 2 -16.05 0.36 -18.75
CA SER A 2 -14.74 0.81 -19.28
C SER A 2 -14.03 -0.37 -19.96
N ILE A 3 -13.22 -0.10 -20.99
CA ILE A 3 -12.44 -1.12 -21.71
C ILE A 3 -11.63 -1.98 -20.74
N THR A 4 -11.15 -1.36 -19.65
CA THR A 4 -10.42 -2.03 -18.57
C THR A 4 -11.30 -3.00 -17.79
N GLY A 5 -12.59 -2.71 -17.56
CA GLY A 5 -13.51 -3.58 -16.83
C GLY A 5 -13.80 -4.91 -17.54
N ASN A 6 -13.85 -4.91 -18.86
CA ASN A 6 -14.08 -6.13 -19.64
C ASN A 6 -12.87 -7.07 -19.56
N ILE A 7 -11.65 -6.54 -19.75
CA ILE A 7 -10.44 -7.37 -19.77
C ILE A 7 -10.09 -8.00 -18.42
N ILE A 8 -10.32 -7.28 -17.31
CA ILE A 8 -10.01 -7.82 -15.97
C ILE A 8 -10.89 -9.02 -15.60
N GLY A 9 -12.11 -9.11 -16.17
CA GLY A 9 -13.02 -10.23 -15.96
C GLY A 9 -12.58 -11.53 -16.64
N GLN A 10 -11.66 -11.46 -17.60
CA GLN A 10 -11.23 -12.61 -18.41
C GLN A 10 -10.06 -13.38 -17.81
N PHE A 11 -9.47 -12.89 -16.72
CA PHE A 11 -8.45 -13.60 -15.96
C PHE A 11 -9.08 -14.67 -15.07
N ALA A 12 -8.38 -15.79 -14.87
CA ALA A 12 -8.73 -16.72 -13.81
C ALA A 12 -8.58 -16.02 -12.44
N PRO A 13 -9.56 -16.11 -11.53
CA PRO A 13 -9.47 -15.47 -10.22
C PRO A 13 -8.44 -16.19 -9.34
N ILE A 14 -7.90 -15.51 -8.34
CA ILE A 14 -7.15 -16.10 -7.22
C ILE A 14 -7.53 -15.40 -5.91
N GLY A 15 -7.91 -16.18 -4.90
CA GLY A 15 -8.32 -15.67 -3.59
C GLY A 15 -7.14 -15.35 -2.67
N LEU A 16 -7.41 -14.67 -1.54
CA LEU A 16 -6.38 -14.36 -0.54
C LEU A 16 -5.76 -15.63 0.09
N ASP A 17 -6.57 -16.67 0.31
CA ASP A 17 -6.12 -17.93 0.91
C ASP A 17 -5.12 -18.65 0.01
N GLU A 18 -5.38 -18.68 -1.30
CA GLU A 18 -4.45 -19.22 -2.31
C GLU A 18 -3.16 -18.40 -2.40
N MET A 19 -3.23 -17.09 -2.13
CA MET A 19 -2.07 -16.19 -2.13
C MET A 19 -1.25 -16.25 -0.84
N SER A 20 -1.72 -16.92 0.21
CA SER A 20 -1.10 -16.89 1.56
C SER A 20 0.34 -17.41 1.58
N GLY A 21 0.71 -18.31 0.66
CA GLY A 21 2.08 -18.82 0.47
C GLY A 21 3.06 -17.80 -0.14
N ILE A 22 2.56 -16.73 -0.75
CA ILE A 22 3.38 -15.71 -1.44
C ILE A 22 3.92 -14.75 -0.38
N LYS A 23 5.11 -15.07 0.15
CA LYS A 23 5.80 -14.25 1.15
C LYS A 23 6.29 -12.93 0.55
N LEU A 24 5.43 -11.90 0.56
CA LEU A 24 5.75 -10.51 0.16
C LEU A 24 6.79 -9.80 1.06
N MET A 25 7.50 -10.55 1.92
CA MET A 25 8.38 -10.02 2.97
C MET A 25 9.80 -9.73 2.47
N ASN A 26 10.23 -10.32 1.35
CA ASN A 26 11.52 -10.03 0.71
C ASN A 26 11.34 -9.99 -0.81
N ARG A 27 11.33 -8.79 -1.40
CA ARG A 27 11.02 -8.57 -2.81
C ARG A 27 11.80 -7.39 -3.37
N ILE A 28 12.03 -7.43 -4.69
CA ILE A 28 12.52 -6.28 -5.46
C ILE A 28 11.30 -5.58 -6.07
N ASP A 29 11.16 -4.27 -5.85
CA ASP A 29 10.03 -3.48 -6.35
C ASP A 29 10.48 -2.53 -7.46
N THR A 30 10.22 -2.87 -8.72
CA THR A 30 10.39 -1.95 -9.87
C THR A 30 9.05 -1.27 -10.20
N LYS A 31 9.07 0.04 -10.49
CA LYS A 31 7.86 0.83 -10.76
C LYS A 31 7.99 1.52 -12.11
N PHE A 32 6.89 1.50 -12.88
CA PHE A 32 6.79 2.14 -14.18
C PHE A 32 5.58 3.08 -14.19
N VAL A 33 5.68 4.16 -14.95
CA VAL A 33 4.56 5.03 -15.30
C VAL A 33 4.19 4.75 -16.74
N THR A 34 2.89 4.70 -17.04
CA THR A 34 2.39 4.32 -18.36
C THR A 34 1.00 4.91 -18.61
N THR A 35 0.56 4.84 -19.87
CA THR A 35 -0.78 5.26 -20.32
C THR A 35 -1.80 4.12 -20.22
N VAL A 36 -3.09 4.47 -20.20
CA VAL A 36 -4.19 3.49 -20.15
C VAL A 36 -4.17 2.51 -21.34
N PRO A 37 -3.95 2.94 -22.61
CA PRO A 37 -3.87 2.00 -23.73
C PRO A 37 -2.77 0.95 -23.58
N LEU A 38 -1.60 1.35 -23.05
CA LEU A 38 -0.51 0.41 -22.83
C LEU A 38 -0.82 -0.56 -21.68
N VAL A 39 -1.51 -0.13 -20.61
CA VAL A 39 -2.00 -1.05 -19.57
C VAL A 39 -2.94 -2.10 -20.16
N VAL A 40 -3.89 -1.70 -21.01
CA VAL A 40 -4.81 -2.66 -21.66
C VAL A 40 -4.03 -3.68 -22.51
N ARG A 41 -3.01 -3.23 -23.26
CA ARG A 41 -2.15 -4.14 -24.04
C ARG A 41 -1.37 -5.11 -23.14
N LEU A 42 -0.76 -4.61 -22.07
CA LEU A 42 -0.01 -5.43 -21.11
C LEU A 42 -0.91 -6.48 -20.43
N LEU A 43 -2.15 -6.12 -20.09
CA LEU A 43 -3.12 -7.06 -19.53
C LEU A 43 -3.48 -8.17 -20.53
N LYS A 44 -3.65 -7.87 -21.82
CA LYS A 44 -3.90 -8.92 -22.83
C LYS A 44 -2.72 -9.89 -22.93
N MET A 45 -1.50 -9.38 -22.87
CA MET A 45 -0.29 -10.19 -22.94
C MET A 45 -0.10 -11.07 -21.70
N ALA A 46 -0.47 -10.57 -20.51
CA ALA A 46 -0.31 -11.28 -19.25
C ALA A 46 -1.41 -12.33 -18.97
N GLN A 47 -2.50 -12.33 -19.73
CA GLN A 47 -3.70 -13.12 -19.42
C GLN A 47 -3.44 -14.63 -19.32
N ALA A 48 -2.56 -15.17 -20.16
CA ALA A 48 -2.27 -16.60 -20.19
C ALA A 48 -1.42 -17.06 -19.00
N ASP A 49 -0.57 -16.19 -18.45
CA ASP A 49 0.45 -16.57 -17.46
C ASP A 49 0.10 -16.14 -16.03
N TYR A 50 -0.89 -15.26 -15.86
CA TYR A 50 -1.25 -14.67 -14.57
C TYR A 50 -2.71 -14.90 -14.21
N ARG A 51 -2.96 -15.07 -12.91
CA ARG A 51 -4.28 -15.02 -12.28
C ARG A 51 -4.51 -13.64 -11.67
N MET A 52 -5.77 -13.22 -11.55
CA MET A 52 -6.14 -11.93 -10.98
C MET A 52 -6.71 -12.07 -9.59
N GLN A 53 -6.19 -11.29 -8.65
CA GLN A 53 -6.73 -11.26 -7.29
C GLN A 53 -8.20 -10.86 -7.30
N GLU A 54 -9.02 -11.63 -6.58
CA GLU A 54 -10.44 -11.36 -6.39
C GLU A 54 -10.79 -11.48 -4.89
N ILE A 55 -11.55 -10.50 -4.38
CA ILE A 55 -12.06 -10.47 -3.01
C ILE A 55 -13.54 -10.10 -3.10
N ASP A 56 -14.43 -10.96 -2.62
CA ASP A 56 -15.89 -10.75 -2.67
C ASP A 56 -16.40 -10.39 -4.07
N GLY A 57 -15.85 -11.04 -5.12
CA GLY A 57 -16.19 -10.78 -6.52
C GLY A 57 -15.58 -9.51 -7.12
N LEU A 58 -14.85 -8.71 -6.32
CA LEU A 58 -14.20 -7.48 -6.75
C LEU A 58 -12.74 -7.73 -7.14
N ARG A 59 -12.36 -7.25 -8.34
CA ARG A 59 -10.99 -7.32 -8.86
C ARG A 59 -10.29 -5.96 -8.94
N ASN A 60 -11.07 -4.87 -8.94
CA ASN A 60 -10.57 -3.50 -9.04
C ASN A 60 -10.74 -2.75 -7.71
N MET A 61 -9.86 -3.06 -6.77
CA MET A 61 -9.98 -2.64 -5.37
C MET A 61 -9.58 -1.18 -5.19
N THR A 62 -10.37 -0.43 -4.42
CA THR A 62 -10.18 0.96 -4.06
C THR A 62 -9.33 1.08 -2.80
N TYR A 63 -8.24 1.84 -2.89
CA TYR A 63 -7.36 2.14 -1.78
C TYR A 63 -7.38 3.63 -1.49
N ARG A 64 -7.40 3.98 -0.21
CA ARG A 64 -7.13 5.34 0.29
C ARG A 64 -5.95 5.29 1.25
N THR A 65 -5.06 6.27 1.17
CA THR A 65 -3.93 6.40 2.09
C THR A 65 -3.84 7.81 2.60
N VAL A 66 -3.69 7.97 3.91
CA VAL A 66 -3.31 9.23 4.55
C VAL A 66 -1.89 9.07 5.08
N TYR A 67 -0.97 9.92 4.64
CA TYR A 67 0.38 10.02 5.18
C TYR A 67 0.42 11.09 6.25
N PHE A 68 1.12 10.78 7.34
CA PHE A 68 1.34 11.68 8.46
C PHE A 68 2.80 12.13 8.47
N ASP A 69 3.01 13.38 8.85
CA ASP A 69 4.34 13.96 8.99
C ASP A 69 4.38 14.97 10.14
N THR A 70 5.59 15.36 10.54
CA THR A 70 5.82 16.47 11.47
C THR A 70 5.42 17.80 10.82
N PRO A 71 5.29 18.89 11.60
CA PRO A 71 5.04 20.23 11.05
C PRO A 71 6.06 20.68 10.01
N GLU A 72 7.32 20.30 10.19
CA GLU A 72 8.45 20.64 9.34
C GLU A 72 8.61 19.69 8.14
N LEU A 73 7.74 18.68 8.01
CA LEU A 73 7.77 17.67 6.93
C LEU A 73 9.05 16.81 6.93
N ASP A 74 9.55 16.46 8.10
CA ASP A 74 10.84 15.77 8.26
C ASP A 74 10.91 14.46 7.48
N MET A 75 9.84 13.64 7.48
CA MET A 75 9.83 12.36 6.78
C MET A 75 9.78 12.55 5.26
N PHE A 76 9.04 13.54 4.78
CA PHE A 76 9.03 13.94 3.38
C PHE A 76 10.43 14.41 2.93
N ILE A 77 11.04 15.35 3.64
CA ILE A 77 12.37 15.90 3.32
C ILE A 77 13.41 14.78 3.33
N ALA A 78 13.41 13.93 4.37
CA ALA A 78 14.32 12.79 4.46
C ALA A 78 14.15 11.82 3.27
N HIS A 79 12.91 11.61 2.81
CA HIS A 79 12.64 10.79 1.64
C HIS A 79 13.09 11.45 0.33
N HIS A 80 12.79 12.73 0.15
CA HIS A 80 13.13 13.51 -1.03
C HIS A 80 14.65 13.56 -1.23
N ASN A 81 15.39 13.86 -0.17
CA ASN A 81 16.85 13.92 -0.17
C ASN A 81 17.53 12.54 -0.17
N GLY A 82 16.76 11.44 -0.24
CA GLY A 82 17.30 10.10 -0.37
C GLY A 82 17.95 9.53 0.90
N HIS A 83 17.80 10.16 2.07
CA HIS A 83 18.46 9.73 3.31
C HIS A 83 18.31 8.24 3.57
N ALA A 84 19.43 7.56 3.82
CA ALA A 84 19.48 6.11 3.91
C ALA A 84 18.61 5.57 5.06
N GLY A 85 18.58 6.28 6.19
CA GLY A 85 17.74 6.01 7.34
C GLY A 85 16.53 6.93 7.36
N ARG A 86 15.34 6.40 7.06
CA ARG A 86 14.12 7.21 6.97
C ARG A 86 12.88 6.43 7.35
N GLN A 87 11.86 7.12 7.85
CA GLN A 87 10.56 6.54 8.16
C GLN A 87 9.43 7.16 7.35
N LYS A 88 8.32 6.45 7.25
CA LYS A 88 7.03 6.97 6.80
C LYS A 88 5.94 6.40 7.70
N VAL A 89 5.00 7.25 8.09
CA VAL A 89 3.78 6.85 8.79
C VAL A 89 2.58 7.06 7.88
N ARG A 90 1.67 6.10 7.88
CA ARG A 90 0.43 6.21 7.11
C ARG A 90 -0.69 5.37 7.70
N ILE A 91 -1.91 5.80 7.46
CA ILE A 91 -3.07 4.92 7.53
C ILE A 91 -3.45 4.52 6.11
N ARG A 92 -3.63 3.22 5.92
CA ARG A 92 -4.09 2.64 4.66
C ARG A 92 -5.46 2.02 4.85
N THR A 93 -6.43 2.54 4.11
CA THR A 93 -7.80 2.04 4.02
C THR A 93 -7.96 1.20 2.76
N TYR A 94 -8.45 -0.02 2.94
CA TYR A 94 -8.94 -0.93 1.92
C TYR A 94 -10.45 -0.71 1.86
N VAL A 95 -10.90 0.21 0.99
CA VAL A 95 -12.25 0.78 1.06
C VAL A 95 -13.32 -0.30 0.89
N ASP A 96 -13.19 -1.16 -0.11
CA ASP A 96 -14.21 -2.16 -0.42
C ASP A 96 -14.24 -3.33 0.57
N SER A 97 -13.18 -3.51 1.36
CA SER A 97 -13.11 -4.53 2.42
C SER A 97 -13.27 -3.95 3.83
N HIS A 98 -13.55 -2.65 3.95
CA HIS A 98 -13.73 -1.95 5.22
C HIS A 98 -12.61 -2.19 6.25
N MET A 99 -11.35 -2.27 5.79
CA MET A 99 -10.20 -2.51 6.66
C MET A 99 -9.21 -1.34 6.62
N ASP A 100 -8.82 -0.89 7.80
CA ASP A 100 -7.85 0.19 7.97
C ASP A 100 -6.64 -0.29 8.77
N PHE A 101 -5.46 0.13 8.33
CA PHE A 101 -4.21 -0.21 9.00
C PHE A 101 -3.34 1.02 9.19
N LEU A 102 -2.93 1.27 10.44
CA LEU A 102 -1.82 2.17 10.75
C LEU A 102 -0.51 1.45 10.48
N GLU A 103 0.34 2.01 9.62
CA GLU A 103 1.59 1.42 9.18
C GLU A 103 2.78 2.35 9.42
N VAL A 104 3.85 1.80 10.01
CA VAL A 104 5.17 2.45 10.08
C VAL A 104 6.12 1.69 9.16
N LYS A 105 6.72 2.41 8.19
CA LYS A 105 7.74 1.88 7.30
C LYS A 105 9.08 2.50 7.64
N THR A 106 10.05 1.66 8.02
CA THR A 106 11.42 2.09 8.37
C THR A 106 12.41 1.54 7.36
N LYS A 107 13.09 2.41 6.64
CA LYS A 107 14.25 2.06 5.81
C LYS A 107 15.52 2.31 6.62
N ASN A 108 16.44 1.34 6.63
CA ASN A 108 17.74 1.48 7.27
C ASN A 108 18.84 1.80 6.25
N ASN A 109 20.02 2.14 6.77
CA ASN A 109 21.17 2.55 5.94
C ASN A 109 21.72 1.42 5.05
N HIS A 110 21.33 0.17 5.31
CA HIS A 110 21.65 -1.01 4.48
C HIS A 110 20.61 -1.24 3.36
N GLY A 111 19.74 -0.24 3.10
CA GLY A 111 18.72 -0.33 2.05
C GLY A 111 17.49 -1.18 2.40
N ARG A 112 17.48 -1.86 3.55
CA ARG A 112 16.39 -2.75 3.97
C ARG A 112 15.23 -1.96 4.55
N THR A 113 14.02 -2.27 4.10
CA THR A 113 12.79 -1.70 4.65
C THR A 113 12.08 -2.72 5.54
N ARG A 114 11.72 -2.32 6.77
CA ARG A 114 10.83 -3.07 7.67
C ARG A 114 9.50 -2.35 7.77
N LYS A 115 8.39 -3.10 7.72
CA LYS A 115 7.04 -2.57 7.92
C LYS A 115 6.44 -3.19 9.17
N LYS A 116 5.86 -2.37 10.03
CA LYS A 116 5.00 -2.76 11.15
C LYS A 116 3.62 -2.17 10.92
N ARG A 117 2.57 -2.87 11.36
CA ARG A 117 1.19 -2.40 11.24
C ARG A 117 0.30 -2.95 12.34
N ILE A 118 -0.76 -2.22 12.65
CA ILE A 118 -1.91 -2.66 13.45
C ILE A 118 -3.20 -2.32 12.71
N ALA A 119 -4.27 -3.07 12.95
CA ALA A 119 -5.61 -2.69 12.50
C ALA A 119 -6.10 -1.49 13.32
N VAL A 120 -6.83 -0.59 12.68
CA VAL A 120 -7.42 0.61 13.30
C VAL A 120 -8.81 0.87 12.72
N THR A 121 -9.60 1.70 13.40
CA THR A 121 -10.98 2.04 13.01
C THR A 121 -11.13 3.44 12.44
N ASP A 122 -10.16 4.31 12.68
CA ASP A 122 -10.17 5.73 12.30
C ASP A 122 -8.73 6.27 12.26
N ASP A 123 -8.61 7.56 11.92
CA ASP A 123 -7.35 8.28 11.77
C ASP A 123 -6.91 9.14 12.96
N ASN A 124 -7.63 9.07 14.10
CA ASN A 124 -7.21 9.70 15.34
C ASN A 124 -6.00 8.96 15.93
N LEU A 125 -4.79 9.49 15.70
CA LEU A 125 -3.55 8.88 16.18
C LEU A 125 -3.39 8.93 17.71
N SER A 126 -4.14 9.79 18.40
CA SER A 126 -4.01 10.02 19.85
C SER A 126 -4.61 8.89 20.69
N GLU A 127 -5.35 7.96 20.09
CA GLU A 127 -5.88 6.81 20.83
C GLU A 127 -4.76 5.97 21.46
N PRO A 128 -4.92 5.49 22.70
CA PRO A 128 -3.83 4.84 23.45
C PRO A 128 -3.13 3.70 22.70
N GLY A 129 -3.89 2.84 22.00
CA GLY A 129 -3.34 1.73 21.23
C GLY A 129 -2.49 2.17 20.04
N LYS A 130 -2.91 3.22 19.32
CA LYS A 130 -2.16 3.78 18.19
C LYS A 130 -0.92 4.53 18.68
N THR A 131 -1.06 5.34 19.72
CA THR A 131 0.05 6.06 20.37
C THR A 131 1.12 5.09 20.87
N ALA A 132 0.74 4.00 21.56
CA ALA A 132 1.67 2.98 22.03
C ALA A 132 2.43 2.31 20.86
N PHE A 133 1.72 1.95 19.80
CA PHE A 133 2.32 1.38 18.59
C PHE A 133 3.31 2.35 17.91
N LEU A 134 2.96 3.64 17.83
CA LEU A 134 3.84 4.66 17.25
C LEU A 134 5.07 4.87 18.12
N ASN A 135 4.93 5.02 19.43
CA ASN A 135 6.06 5.14 20.36
C ASN A 135 7.04 3.96 20.27
N GLN A 136 6.53 2.75 20.00
CA GLN A 136 7.38 1.56 19.86
C GLN A 136 8.17 1.51 18.53
N HIS A 137 7.69 2.16 17.47
CA HIS A 137 8.18 1.93 16.11
C HIS A 137 8.62 3.18 15.35
N LEU A 138 8.29 4.37 15.84
CA LEU A 138 8.59 5.66 15.25
C LEU A 138 9.69 6.38 16.05
N ARG A 139 10.54 7.12 15.35
CA ARG A 139 11.61 7.94 15.94
C ARG A 139 11.17 9.38 16.24
N TYR A 140 10.01 9.76 15.72
CA TYR A 140 9.39 11.07 15.87
C TYR A 140 8.35 11.01 16.98
N ASP A 141 8.09 12.13 17.64
CA ASP A 141 7.03 12.26 18.62
C ASP A 141 5.66 12.10 17.93
N PRO A 142 4.87 11.05 18.27
CA PRO A 142 3.53 10.87 17.71
C PRO A 142 2.60 12.06 17.92
N GLY A 143 2.78 12.84 18.99
CA GLY A 143 1.95 14.01 19.30
C GLY A 143 2.12 15.17 18.31
N THR A 144 3.20 15.18 17.54
CA THR A 144 3.47 16.21 16.53
C THR A 144 2.92 15.86 15.15
N LEU A 145 2.48 14.62 14.95
CA LEU A 145 2.07 14.13 13.65
C LEU A 145 0.72 14.69 13.24
N ALA A 146 0.65 15.20 12.02
CA ALA A 146 -0.59 15.62 11.38
C ALA A 146 -0.73 14.96 10.00
N PRO A 147 -1.96 14.75 9.50
CA PRO A 147 -2.16 14.31 8.13
C PRO A 147 -1.62 15.37 7.15
N ARG A 148 -0.74 14.96 6.23
CA ARG A 148 -0.09 15.87 5.27
C ARG A 148 -0.40 15.57 3.81
N LEU A 149 -0.65 14.31 3.48
CA LEU A 149 -0.93 13.91 2.10
C LEU A 149 -1.95 12.78 2.06
N GLN A 150 -3.01 12.97 1.28
CA GLN A 150 -3.95 11.92 0.94
C GLN A 150 -3.77 11.47 -0.51
N ASN A 151 -3.89 10.17 -0.75
CA ASN A 151 -3.96 9.60 -2.09
C ASN A 151 -5.07 8.55 -2.15
N ARG A 152 -5.83 8.53 -3.26
CA ARG A 152 -6.82 7.52 -3.60
C ARG A 152 -6.52 6.94 -4.98
N PHE A 153 -6.56 5.61 -5.10
CA PHE A 153 -6.36 4.93 -6.38
C PHE A 153 -7.04 3.56 -6.39
N ASN A 154 -7.29 3.04 -7.58
CA ASN A 154 -7.71 1.66 -7.78
C ASN A 154 -6.51 0.77 -8.11
N ARG A 155 -6.55 -0.47 -7.62
CA ARG A 155 -5.49 -1.45 -7.80
C ARG A 155 -6.08 -2.79 -8.20
N ILE A 156 -5.56 -3.30 -9.30
CA ILE A 156 -5.63 -4.72 -9.67
C ILE A 156 -4.32 -5.40 -9.24
N THR A 157 -4.36 -6.68 -8.91
CA THR A 157 -3.17 -7.47 -8.60
C THR A 157 -3.16 -8.70 -9.49
N LEU A 158 -2.05 -8.92 -10.20
CA LEU A 158 -1.78 -10.13 -10.95
C LEU A 158 -0.78 -11.00 -10.19
N VAL A 159 -0.99 -12.30 -10.23
CA VAL A 159 -0.17 -13.31 -9.57
C VAL A 159 0.17 -14.38 -10.60
N ASN A 160 1.46 -14.67 -10.78
CA ASN A 160 1.87 -15.76 -11.66
C ASN A 160 1.52 -17.10 -11.00
N SER A 161 1.12 -18.08 -11.80
CA SER A 161 0.76 -19.42 -11.31
C SER A 161 1.97 -20.18 -10.80
#